data_AF-A0A0F9FAK1-F1
#
_entry.id   AF-A0A0F9FAK1-F1
#
_cell.length_a   1.000
_cell.length_b   1.000
_cell.length_c   1.000
_cell.angle_alpha   90.00
_cell.angle_beta   90.00
_cell.angle_gamma   90.00
#
_symmetry.space_group_name_H-M   'P 1'
#
loop_
_entity.id
_entity.type
_entity.pdbx_description
1 polymer ?
#
loop_
_entity_poly.entity_id
_entity_poly.type
_entity_poly.pdbx_seq_one_letter_code
_entity_poly.pdbx_strand_id
1 'polypeptide(L)'
;MVGTFSVSQAVIDKAGKNVSDDLKTGWAITSEFEKWIEEAEAVISTISRFDYVANSAAITTNGTPIIKEVVSNLAAIQAVKYDMSGYTTIGEAESIITVLRDGALRDLSILRDQKGVKFVKDGA
;
A
#
# COMPACT_ATOMS: atom_id res chain seq x y z
N MET A 1 10.03 6.68 -9.70
CA MET A 1 10.70 7.22 -8.51
C MET A 1 10.79 6.08 -7.50
N VAL A 2 11.15 6.34 -6.25
CA VAL A 2 11.06 5.34 -5.16
C VAL A 2 9.90 5.76 -4.27
N GLY A 3 9.04 4.83 -3.91
CA GLY A 3 7.90 5.04 -3.01
C GLY A 3 8.34 5.61 -1.67
N THR A 4 7.54 6.52 -1.11
CA THR A 4 7.88 7.27 0.11
C THR A 4 7.43 6.53 1.37
N PHE A 5 6.30 5.82 1.30
CA PHE A 5 5.66 5.20 2.46
C PHE A 5 5.70 3.67 2.46
N SER A 6 6.17 3.04 1.40
CA SER A 6 6.35 1.58 1.37
C SER A 6 7.59 1.20 0.58
N VAL A 7 8.04 -0.02 0.79
CA VAL A 7 9.14 -0.66 0.04
C VAL A 7 8.65 -1.96 -0.57
N SER A 8 9.22 -2.38 -1.69
CA SER A 8 8.81 -3.59 -2.40
C SER A 8 8.78 -4.84 -1.51
N GLN A 9 9.73 -4.96 -0.57
CA GLN A 9 9.74 -6.10 0.37
C GLN A 9 8.48 -6.17 1.24
N ALA A 10 7.99 -5.03 1.75
CA ALA A 10 6.78 -5.00 2.56
C ALA A 10 5.53 -5.39 1.74
N VAL A 11 5.54 -5.10 0.44
CA VAL A 11 4.48 -5.51 -0.48
C VAL A 11 4.53 -7.01 -0.76
N ILE A 12 5.73 -7.56 -0.97
CA ILE A 12 5.95 -9.01 -1.15
C ILE A 12 5.52 -9.79 0.09
N ASP A 13 5.91 -9.32 1.28
CA ASP A 13 5.57 -9.97 2.56
C ASP A 13 4.05 -10.02 2.78
N LYS A 14 3.32 -8.98 2.33
CA LYS A 14 1.86 -8.89 2.41
C LYS A 14 1.12 -9.67 1.33
N ALA A 15 1.65 -9.71 0.11
CA ALA A 15 1.12 -10.54 -0.97
C ALA A 15 1.30 -12.04 -0.66
N GLY A 16 2.34 -12.38 0.10
CA GLY A 16 2.61 -13.73 0.59
C GLY A 16 3.62 -14.49 -0.27
N LYS A 17 3.97 -15.70 0.19
CA LYS A 17 5.04 -16.54 -0.38
C LYS A 17 4.87 -16.85 -1.87
N ASN A 18 3.62 -16.92 -2.31
CA ASN A 18 3.20 -17.38 -3.64
C ASN A 18 3.10 -16.25 -4.68
N VAL A 19 3.48 -15.00 -4.32
CA VAL A 19 3.57 -13.93 -5.30
C VAL A 19 4.58 -14.31 -6.39
N SER A 20 4.27 -13.93 -7.63
CA SER A 20 5.02 -14.37 -8.83
C SER A 20 6.52 -14.11 -8.72
N ASP A 21 7.34 -15.11 -9.05
CA ASP A 21 8.80 -14.99 -9.02
C ASP A 21 9.32 -14.04 -10.12
N ASP A 22 8.54 -13.83 -11.19
CA ASP A 22 8.80 -12.82 -12.22
C ASP A 22 8.84 -11.41 -11.63
N LEU A 23 8.01 -11.15 -10.60
CA LEU A 23 8.02 -9.88 -9.86
C LEU A 23 9.18 -9.80 -8.85
N LYS A 24 9.69 -10.93 -8.36
CA LYS A 24 10.77 -10.98 -7.35
C LYS A 24 12.18 -10.91 -7.94
N THR A 25 12.36 -11.47 -9.15
CA THR A 25 13.69 -11.72 -9.72
C THR A 25 13.96 -10.98 -11.02
N GLY A 26 12.93 -10.48 -11.69
CA GLY A 26 13.05 -9.65 -12.88
C GLY A 26 12.75 -8.17 -12.58
N TRP A 27 13.40 -7.29 -13.34
CA TRP A 27 13.08 -5.85 -13.52
C TRP A 27 13.74 -4.85 -12.55
N ALA A 28 14.99 -4.48 -12.83
CA ALA A 28 15.54 -3.16 -12.48
C ALA A 28 15.32 -2.23 -13.70
N ILE A 29 14.63 -1.09 -13.60
CA ILE A 29 15.06 0.14 -12.89
C ILE A 29 13.88 0.88 -12.21
N THR A 30 12.67 0.33 -12.30
CA THR A 30 11.42 0.86 -11.73
C THR A 30 10.51 -0.33 -11.50
N SER A 31 10.69 -1.04 -10.38
CA SER A 31 9.91 -2.26 -10.13
C SER A 31 8.41 -1.96 -10.18
N GLU A 32 7.60 -2.88 -10.68
CA GLU A 32 6.15 -2.77 -10.75
C GLU A 32 5.56 -2.45 -9.37
N PHE A 33 6.21 -2.94 -8.30
CA PHE A 33 5.91 -2.56 -6.93
C PHE A 33 6.05 -1.06 -6.67
N GLU A 34 7.13 -0.41 -7.14
CA GLU A 34 7.30 1.04 -6.99
C GLU A 34 6.17 1.80 -7.69
N LYS A 35 5.76 1.35 -8.90
CA LYS A 35 4.65 1.96 -9.63
C LYS A 35 3.33 1.81 -8.86
N TRP A 36 3.04 0.62 -8.34
CA TRP A 36 1.83 0.38 -7.55
C TRP A 36 1.84 1.11 -6.21
N ILE A 37 3.01 1.29 -5.61
CA ILE A 37 3.20 2.11 -4.40
C ILE A 37 2.91 3.58 -4.73
N GLU A 38 3.47 4.13 -5.80
CA GLU A 38 3.21 5.50 -6.27
C GLU A 38 1.72 5.72 -6.58
N GLU A 39 1.08 4.77 -7.27
CA GLU A 39 -0.36 4.81 -7.53
C GLU A 39 -1.17 4.81 -6.24
N ALA A 40 -0.79 3.96 -5.27
CA ALA A 40 -1.46 3.93 -3.97
C ALA A 40 -1.28 5.24 -3.18
N GLU A 41 -0.09 5.83 -3.20
CA GLU A 41 0.19 7.14 -2.59
C GLU A 41 -0.64 8.26 -3.23
N ALA A 42 -0.78 8.24 -4.56
CA ALA A 42 -1.61 9.20 -5.29
C ALA A 42 -3.10 9.03 -4.93
N VAL A 43 -3.59 7.79 -4.82
CA VAL A 43 -4.98 7.50 -4.42
C VAL A 43 -5.26 8.04 -3.01
N ILE A 44 -4.39 7.73 -2.04
CA ILE A 44 -4.58 8.17 -0.66
C ILE A 44 -4.55 9.69 -0.57
N SER A 45 -3.59 10.34 -1.24
CA SER A 45 -3.45 11.80 -1.22
C SER A 45 -4.66 12.50 -1.86
N THR A 46 -5.23 11.90 -2.91
CA THR A 46 -6.43 12.42 -3.57
C THR A 46 -7.67 12.26 -2.69
N ILE A 47 -7.82 11.12 -2.00
CA ILE A 47 -8.97 10.85 -1.13
C ILE A 47 -8.92 11.72 0.14
N SER A 48 -7.75 11.85 0.76
CA SER A 48 -7.55 12.67 1.96
C SER A 48 -7.53 14.16 1.67
N ARG A 49 -7.38 14.56 0.39
CA ARG A 49 -7.14 15.95 -0.04
C ARG A 49 -5.89 16.56 0.60
N PHE A 50 -4.89 15.73 0.88
CA PHE A 50 -3.62 16.14 1.48
C PHE A 50 -2.48 15.38 0.81
N ASP A 51 -1.48 16.11 0.34
CA ASP A 51 -0.29 15.53 -0.30
C ASP A 51 0.65 14.98 0.78
N TYR A 52 0.53 13.69 1.07
CA TYR A 52 1.38 13.03 2.07
C TYR A 52 2.81 12.88 1.60
N VAL A 53 3.05 12.74 0.29
CA VAL A 53 4.39 12.54 -0.27
C VAL A 53 5.21 13.82 -0.12
N ALA A 54 4.66 14.95 -0.54
CA ALA A 54 5.30 16.26 -0.40
C ALA A 54 5.45 16.70 1.07
N ASN A 55 4.55 16.27 1.96
CA ASN A 55 4.54 16.65 3.37
C ASN A 55 4.99 15.51 4.31
N SER A 56 5.77 14.55 3.82
CA SER A 56 6.15 13.35 4.58
C SER A 56 6.87 13.66 5.90
N ALA A 57 7.67 14.74 5.95
CA ALA A 57 8.36 15.19 7.15
C ALA A 57 7.42 15.81 8.21
N ALA A 58 6.22 16.21 7.84
CA ALA A 58 5.23 16.84 8.73
C ALA A 58 4.21 15.84 9.30
N ILE A 59 4.36 14.54 9.01
CA ILE A 59 3.47 13.49 9.50
C ILE A 59 4.00 13.01 10.86
N THR A 60 3.10 12.80 11.82
CA THR A 60 3.48 12.26 13.14
C THR A 60 4.02 10.85 13.03
N THR A 61 4.88 10.47 13.99
CA THR A 61 5.43 9.10 14.09
C THR A 61 4.34 8.04 14.19
N ASN A 62 3.19 8.35 14.79
CA ASN A 62 2.06 7.42 14.91
C ASN A 62 1.16 7.41 13.67
N GLY A 63 1.12 8.50 12.91
CA GLY A 63 0.38 8.62 11.66
C GLY A 63 1.06 7.92 10.48
N THR A 64 2.40 7.92 10.47
CA THR A 64 3.18 7.29 9.40
C THR A 64 2.82 5.80 9.21
N PRO A 65 2.79 4.93 10.25
CA PRO A 65 2.41 3.52 10.10
C PRO A 65 1.06 3.28 9.43
N ILE A 66 0.05 4.10 9.70
CA ILE A 66 -1.29 3.98 9.08
C ILE A 66 -1.20 4.18 7.57
N ILE A 67 -0.45 5.21 7.15
CA ILE A 67 -0.25 5.49 5.72
C ILE A 67 0.55 4.36 5.07
N LYS A 68 1.60 3.87 5.73
CA LYS A 68 2.38 2.72 5.24
C LYS A 68 1.51 1.48 5.07
N GLU A 69 0.59 1.23 6.00
CA GLU A 69 -0.31 0.08 5.96
C GLU A 69 -1.22 0.14 4.73
N VAL A 70 -1.86 1.29 4.47
CA VAL A 70 -2.72 1.48 3.30
C VAL A 70 -1.95 1.33 2.00
N VAL A 71 -0.81 2.03 1.86
CA VAL A 71 0.00 2.01 0.64
C VAL A 71 0.45 0.58 0.31
N SER A 72 0.99 -0.12 1.30
CA SER A 72 1.47 -1.49 1.12
C SER A 72 0.33 -2.49 0.87
N ASN A 73 -0.85 -2.31 1.47
CA ASN A 73 -2.02 -3.16 1.22
C ASN A 73 -2.53 -2.99 -0.23
N LEU A 74 -2.65 -1.74 -0.71
CA LEU A 74 -3.11 -1.45 -2.07
C LEU A 74 -2.13 -1.96 -3.12
N ALA A 75 -0.82 -1.77 -2.89
CA ALA A 75 0.21 -2.30 -3.78
C ALA A 75 0.24 -3.85 -3.77
N ALA A 76 0.01 -4.49 -2.62
CA ALA A 76 -0.01 -5.94 -2.50
C ALA A 76 -1.20 -6.57 -3.24
N ILE A 77 -2.36 -5.88 -3.27
CA ILE A 77 -3.50 -6.32 -4.09
C ILE A 77 -3.12 -6.38 -5.57
N GLN A 78 -2.39 -5.38 -6.09
CA GLN A 78 -1.94 -5.40 -7.49
C GLN A 78 -0.95 -6.55 -7.74
N ALA A 79 -0.06 -6.81 -6.79
CA ALA A 79 0.90 -7.90 -6.87
C ALA A 79 0.23 -9.29 -6.91
N VAL A 80 -0.79 -9.52 -6.08
CA VAL A 80 -1.57 -10.78 -6.10
C VAL A 80 -2.35 -10.89 -7.41
N LYS A 81 -2.94 -9.79 -7.88
CA LYS A 81 -3.74 -9.75 -9.11
C LYS A 81 -2.91 -9.96 -10.38
N TYR A 82 -1.65 -9.53 -10.38
CA TYR A 82 -0.75 -9.63 -11.54
C TYR A 82 -0.66 -11.07 -12.06
N ASP A 83 -0.46 -12.02 -11.14
CA ASP A 83 -0.41 -13.44 -11.46
C ASP A 83 -0.90 -14.27 -10.27
N MET A 84 -2.11 -14.82 -10.43
CA MET A 84 -2.74 -15.68 -9.42
C MET A 84 -2.37 -17.16 -9.58
N SER A 85 -1.63 -17.54 -10.63
CA SER A 85 -1.27 -18.94 -10.88
C SER A 85 -0.26 -19.49 -9.88
N GLY A 86 0.48 -18.61 -9.21
CA GLY A 86 1.41 -18.98 -8.13
C GLY A 86 0.73 -19.45 -6.83
N TYR A 87 -0.57 -19.16 -6.66
CA TYR A 87 -1.33 -19.56 -5.46
C TYR A 87 -1.95 -20.95 -5.64
N THR A 88 -2.10 -21.69 -4.53
CA THR A 88 -2.59 -23.08 -4.55
C THR A 88 -3.99 -23.18 -5.16
N THR A 89 -4.82 -22.16 -4.90
CA THR A 89 -6.15 -22.03 -5.47
C THR A 89 -6.45 -20.55 -5.74
N ILE A 90 -7.34 -20.29 -6.70
CA ILE A 90 -7.86 -18.93 -6.92
C ILE A 90 -8.55 -18.40 -5.66
N GLY A 91 -9.23 -19.27 -4.90
CA GLY A 91 -9.89 -18.87 -3.64
C GLY A 91 -8.91 -18.41 -2.55
N GLU A 92 -7.69 -18.92 -2.52
CA GLU A 92 -6.62 -18.44 -1.62
C GLU A 92 -6.21 -17.01 -2.00
N ALA A 93 -5.96 -16.76 -3.29
CA ALA A 93 -5.60 -15.45 -3.79
C ALA A 93 -6.72 -14.41 -3.53
N GLU A 94 -7.98 -14.77 -3.77
CA GLU A 94 -9.13 -13.92 -3.46
C GLU A 94 -9.28 -13.63 -1.97
N SER A 95 -8.99 -14.61 -1.11
CA SER A 95 -9.03 -14.44 0.35
C SER A 95 -7.96 -13.45 0.81
N ILE A 96 -6.74 -13.54 0.28
CA ILE A 96 -5.66 -12.60 0.56
C ILE A 96 -6.04 -11.18 0.11
N ILE A 97 -6.54 -11.02 -1.12
CA ILE A 97 -7.02 -9.73 -1.62
C ILE A 97 -8.11 -9.15 -0.72
N THR A 98 -9.03 -9.99 -0.23
CA THR A 98 -10.12 -9.56 0.66
C THR A 98 -9.57 -9.01 1.99
N VAL A 99 -8.65 -9.73 2.64
CA VAL A 99 -8.03 -9.27 3.90
C VAL A 99 -7.27 -7.96 3.70
N LEU A 100 -6.48 -7.85 2.63
CA LEU A 100 -5.73 -6.62 2.31
C LEU A 100 -6.65 -5.44 2.02
N ARG A 101 -7.74 -5.68 1.28
CA ARG A 101 -8.75 -4.67 0.97
C ARG A 101 -9.45 -4.18 2.22
N ASP A 102 -9.85 -5.09 3.11
CA ASP A 102 -10.57 -4.73 4.33
C ASP A 102 -9.69 -3.89 5.28
N GLY A 103 -8.40 -4.25 5.39
CA GLY A 103 -7.40 -3.42 6.10
C GLY A 103 -7.25 -2.04 5.47
N ALA A 104 -7.04 -1.97 4.15
CA ALA A 104 -6.91 -0.69 3.43
C ALA A 104 -8.17 0.19 3.57
N LEU A 105 -9.37 -0.38 3.49
CA LEU A 105 -10.63 0.37 3.61
C LEU A 105 -10.85 0.92 5.01
N ARG A 106 -10.50 0.15 6.06
CA ARG A 106 -10.56 0.61 7.44
C ARG A 106 -9.67 1.83 7.64
N ASP A 107 -8.44 1.77 7.17
CA ASP A 107 -7.47 2.84 7.39
C ASP A 107 -7.75 4.06 6.49
N LEU A 108 -8.21 3.85 5.25
CA LEU A 108 -8.73 4.92 4.38
C LEU A 108 -9.92 5.65 5.01
N SER A 109 -10.77 4.95 5.78
CA SER A 109 -11.90 5.61 6.45
C SER A 109 -11.43 6.65 7.48
N ILE A 110 -10.29 6.41 8.13
CA ILE A 110 -9.64 7.32 9.07
C ILE A 110 -9.02 8.50 8.32
N LEU A 111 -8.30 8.23 7.22
CA LEU A 111 -7.61 9.24 6.41
C LEU A 111 -8.56 10.13 5.59
N ARG A 112 -9.79 9.70 5.36
CA ARG A 112 -10.82 10.49 4.68
C ARG A 112 -11.39 11.60 5.56
N ASP A 113 -11.43 11.42 6.87
CA ASP A 113 -11.90 12.47 7.79
C ASP A 113 -10.80 13.51 8.00
N GLN A 114 -11.08 14.78 7.71
CA GLN A 114 -10.14 15.88 7.91
C GLN A 114 -9.70 16.02 9.38
N LYS A 115 -10.52 15.58 10.34
CA LYS A 115 -10.12 15.47 11.75
C LYS A 115 -9.06 14.37 11.95
N GLY A 116 -9.23 13.25 11.27
CA GLY A 116 -8.24 12.16 11.23
C GLY A 116 -6.94 12.62 10.58
N VAL A 117 -7.01 13.33 9.45
CA VAL A 117 -5.84 13.94 8.78
C VAL A 117 -5.13 14.91 9.73
N LYS A 118 -5.87 15.78 10.41
CA LYS A 118 -5.31 16.73 11.37
C LYS A 118 -4.59 16.01 12.52
N PHE A 119 -5.18 14.96 13.10
CA PHE A 119 -4.55 14.17 14.15
C PHE A 119 -3.29 13.44 13.65
N VAL A 120 -3.34 12.86 12.44
CA VAL A 120 -2.21 12.18 11.78
C VAL A 120 -1.05 13.14 11.52
N LYS A 121 -1.34 14.42 11.24
CA LYS A 121 -0.36 15.47 10.95
C LYS A 121 0.18 16.16 12.21
N ASP A 122 -0.70 16.66 13.07
CA ASP A 122 -0.37 17.59 14.14
C ASP A 122 -0.24 16.90 15.51
N GLY A 123 -0.71 15.64 15.65
CA GLY A 123 -0.88 14.99 16.94
C GLY A 123 -2.12 15.49 17.69
N ALA A 124 -2.29 15.07 18.94
CA ALA A 124 -3.35 15.55 19.84
C ALA A 124 -3.12 17.00 20.25
#